data_AF-A0A7W1JD02-F1
#
_entry.id   AF-A0A7W1JD02-F1
#
_cell.length_a   1.000
_cell.length_b   1.000
_cell.length_c   1.000
_cell.angle_alpha   90.00
_cell.angle_beta   90.00
_cell.angle_gamma   90.00
#
_symmetry.space_group_name_H-M   'P 1'
#
loop_
_entity.id
_entity.type
_entity.pdbx_description
1 polymer ?
#
loop_
_entity_poly.entity_id
_entity_poly.type
_entity_poly.pdbx_seq_one_letter_code
_entity_poly.pdbx_strand_id
1 'polypeptide(L)'
;VPEAVPGAIMRATIDRTTPLTYGYDTTTLPVLVDSAYFFRPSKEGTNAVIFSADEKPPLRLAGFIWPDTERLLRGTAYVMEEPTGRGHVVLYAEDPNFRAIWRSTTRLFFNSFLFQPTF
;
A
#
# COMPACT_ATOMS: atom_id res chain seq x y z
N VAL A 1 -1.48 19.20 -4.80
CA VAL A 1 -0.42 18.48 -4.05
C VAL A 1 -1.10 17.89 -2.82
N PRO A 2 -0.83 16.63 -2.43
CA PRO A 2 -1.49 16.03 -1.27
C PRO A 2 -1.14 16.79 0.01
N GLU A 3 -2.16 17.03 0.82
CA GLU A 3 -2.00 17.48 2.21
C GLU A 3 -1.83 16.26 3.11
N ALA A 4 -1.00 16.39 4.15
CA ALA A 4 -0.78 15.30 5.09
C ALA A 4 -2.09 14.90 5.76
N VAL A 5 -2.43 13.62 5.68
CA VAL A 5 -3.58 13.04 6.36
C VAL A 5 -3.17 12.76 7.80
N PRO A 6 -3.92 13.18 8.82
CA PRO A 6 -3.54 12.95 10.23
C PRO A 6 -3.72 11.48 10.68
N GLY A 7 -4.38 10.66 9.85
CA GLY A 7 -4.70 9.27 10.13
C GLY A 7 -6.09 8.90 9.62
N ALA A 8 -6.14 8.12 8.55
CA ALA A 8 -7.36 7.52 8.00
C ALA A 8 -7.14 6.06 7.65
N ILE A 9 -8.18 5.25 7.81
CA ILE A 9 -8.18 3.87 7.33
C ILE A 9 -8.75 3.89 5.92
N MET A 10 -7.93 3.47 4.97
CA MET A 10 -8.22 3.47 3.54
C MET A 10 -8.27 2.04 3.01
N ARG A 11 -9.11 1.79 2.02
CA ARG A 11 -9.20 0.53 1.30
C ARG A 11 -8.15 0.53 0.20
N ALA A 12 -7.21 -0.39 0.30
CA ALA A 12 -6.30 -0.72 -0.79
C ALA A 12 -6.72 -2.03 -1.47
N THR A 13 -6.29 -2.21 -2.70
CA THR A 13 -6.43 -3.41 -3.52
C THR A 13 -5.12 -4.18 -3.50
N ILE A 14 -5.19 -5.50 -3.36
CA ILE A 14 -4.03 -6.39 -3.31
C ILE A 14 -3.90 -7.11 -4.66
N ASP A 15 -2.71 -7.08 -5.26
CA ASP A 15 -2.35 -7.97 -6.36
C ASP A 15 -1.86 -9.31 -5.81
N ARG A 16 -2.68 -10.35 -5.92
CA ARG A 16 -2.41 -11.68 -5.36
C ARG A 16 -1.42 -12.52 -6.18
N THR A 17 -0.87 -11.98 -7.26
CA THR A 17 0.05 -12.71 -8.15
C THR A 17 1.52 -12.58 -7.77
N THR A 18 1.84 -11.72 -6.79
CA THR A 18 3.21 -11.46 -6.32
C THR A 18 3.55 -12.17 -5.00
N PRO A 19 4.82 -12.59 -4.80
CA PRO A 19 5.27 -13.15 -3.53
C PRO A 19 5.03 -12.25 -2.30
N LEU A 20 5.01 -10.92 -2.49
CA LEU A 20 4.72 -9.97 -1.40
C LEU A 20 3.35 -10.22 -0.76
N THR A 21 2.40 -10.72 -1.53
CA THR A 21 1.01 -10.92 -1.11
C THR A 21 0.68 -12.39 -0.86
N TYR A 22 1.71 -13.23 -0.72
CA TYR A 22 1.53 -14.64 -0.42
C TYR A 22 0.70 -14.85 0.86
N GLY A 23 -0.30 -15.73 0.76
CA GLY A 23 -1.19 -16.09 1.84
C GLY A 23 -2.34 -15.11 2.11
N TYR A 24 -2.53 -14.08 1.26
CA TYR A 24 -3.77 -13.31 1.24
C TYR A 24 -4.85 -14.02 0.41
N ASP A 25 -6.03 -14.15 0.99
CA ASP A 25 -7.25 -14.74 0.42
C ASP A 25 -8.24 -13.67 -0.10
N THR A 26 -8.08 -12.43 0.35
CA THR A 26 -8.89 -11.27 -0.03
C THR A 26 -8.23 -10.43 -1.13
N THR A 27 -9.04 -9.67 -1.86
CA THR A 27 -8.59 -8.73 -2.91
C THR A 27 -8.46 -7.30 -2.41
N THR A 28 -8.85 -7.01 -1.16
CA THR A 28 -8.76 -5.68 -0.56
C THR A 28 -8.20 -5.74 0.84
N LEU A 29 -7.41 -4.74 1.22
CA LEU A 29 -6.78 -4.59 2.52
C LEU A 29 -7.07 -3.21 3.13
N PRO A 30 -7.56 -3.12 4.38
CA PRO A 30 -7.55 -1.87 5.11
C PRO A 30 -6.10 -1.46 5.40
N VAL A 31 -5.71 -0.25 5.02
CA VAL A 31 -4.37 0.30 5.30
C VAL A 31 -4.52 1.64 6.03
N LEU A 32 -3.55 1.95 6.89
CA LEU A 32 -3.47 3.26 7.51
C LEU A 32 -2.82 4.23 6.51
N VAL A 33 -3.32 5.45 6.42
CA VAL A 33 -2.68 6.57 5.73
C VAL A 33 -2.60 7.73 6.71
N ASP A 34 -1.39 8.10 7.11
CA ASP A 34 -1.10 9.14 8.10
C ASP A 34 0.00 10.12 7.65
N SER A 35 0.25 10.17 6.33
CA SER A 35 1.21 11.08 5.70
C SER A 35 0.64 11.79 4.46
N ALA A 36 1.54 12.43 3.70
CA ALA A 36 1.28 12.96 2.35
C ALA A 36 2.00 12.15 1.25
N TYR A 37 2.53 10.95 1.56
CA TYR A 37 3.30 10.12 0.64
C TYR A 37 2.40 9.32 -0.29
N PHE A 38 1.93 9.97 -1.35
CA PHE A 38 1.08 9.33 -2.36
C PHE A 38 1.94 8.94 -3.56
N PHE A 39 2.45 7.71 -3.55
CA PHE A 39 3.40 7.24 -4.55
C PHE A 39 2.73 6.94 -5.89
N ARG A 40 3.37 7.37 -6.98
CA ARG A 40 3.00 6.83 -8.30
C ARG A 40 3.37 5.35 -8.35
N PRO A 41 2.56 4.50 -8.99
CA PRO A 41 2.92 3.12 -9.21
C PRO A 41 4.27 2.99 -9.91
N SER A 42 5.03 1.95 -9.55
CA SER A 42 6.24 1.58 -10.27
C SER A 42 5.90 1.24 -11.72
N LYS A 43 6.79 1.63 -12.64
CA LYS A 43 6.68 1.32 -14.06
C LYS A 43 7.40 0.03 -14.44
N GLU A 44 8.45 -0.32 -13.71
CA GLU A 44 9.38 -1.41 -14.04
C GLU A 44 9.32 -2.55 -13.02
N GLY A 45 8.77 -2.30 -11.83
CA GLY A 45 8.64 -3.27 -10.76
C GLY A 45 7.19 -3.68 -10.47
N THR A 46 6.99 -4.27 -9.30
CA THR A 46 5.71 -4.84 -8.88
C THR A 46 4.92 -3.86 -8.02
N ASN A 47 3.63 -3.69 -8.32
CA ASN A 47 2.71 -2.88 -7.53
C ASN A 47 1.81 -3.78 -6.66
N ALA A 48 2.36 -4.32 -5.58
CA ALA A 48 1.70 -5.33 -4.76
C ALA A 48 0.41 -4.85 -4.08
N VAL A 49 0.38 -3.58 -3.67
CA VAL A 49 -0.80 -2.97 -3.04
C VAL A 49 -1.00 -1.58 -3.59
N ILE A 50 -2.17 -1.32 -4.17
CA ILE A 50 -2.53 -0.05 -4.79
C ILE A 50 -3.86 0.48 -4.26
N PHE A 51 -4.13 1.75 -4.46
CA PHE A 51 -5.47 2.31 -4.30
C PHE A 51 -6.18 2.25 -5.66
N SER A 52 -7.40 1.69 -5.70
CA SER A 52 -8.15 1.58 -6.95
C SER A 52 -8.33 2.94 -7.61
N ALA A 53 -8.19 2.97 -8.94
CA ALA A 53 -8.47 4.15 -9.75
C ALA A 53 -9.99 4.39 -9.94
N ASP A 54 -10.81 3.36 -9.71
CA ASP A 54 -12.26 3.44 -9.86
C ASP A 54 -12.88 4.41 -8.86
N GLU A 55 -13.98 5.07 -9.24
CA GLU A 55 -14.70 5.98 -8.33
C GLU A 55 -15.44 5.27 -7.20
N LYS A 56 -15.79 3.99 -7.40
CA LYS A 56 -16.56 3.19 -6.44
C LYS A 56 -15.94 1.79 -6.29
N PRO A 57 -15.90 1.24 -5.06
CA PRO A 57 -16.33 1.84 -3.80
C PRO A 57 -15.40 2.97 -3.32
N PRO A 58 -15.84 3.82 -2.37
CA PRO A 58 -14.95 4.80 -1.79
C PRO A 58 -13.75 4.13 -1.12
N LEU A 59 -12.59 4.79 -1.21
CA LEU A 59 -11.36 4.36 -0.56
C LEU A 59 -11.45 4.55 0.95
N ARG A 60 -12.09 5.62 1.43
CA ARG A 60 -12.18 5.88 2.87
C ARG A 60 -13.06 4.84 3.56
N LEU A 61 -12.48 4.14 4.53
CA LEU A 61 -13.18 3.23 5.44
C LEU A 61 -13.52 3.92 6.76
N ALA A 62 -12.57 4.65 7.34
CA ALA A 62 -12.74 5.38 8.60
C ALA A 62 -11.72 6.52 8.73
N GLY A 63 -11.92 7.39 9.71
CA GLY A 63 -11.02 8.53 9.99
C GLY A 63 -11.30 9.77 9.14
N PHE A 64 -10.42 10.76 9.29
CA PHE A 64 -10.53 12.07 8.67
C PHE A 64 -9.69 12.15 7.40
N ILE A 65 -10.25 12.71 6.34
CA ILE A 65 -9.54 13.05 5.11
C ILE A 65 -9.93 14.46 4.66
N TRP A 66 -9.01 15.15 3.99
CA TRP A 66 -9.31 16.40 3.28
C TRP A 66 -10.20 16.14 2.06
N PRO A 67 -10.98 17.12 1.57
CA PRO A 67 -11.87 16.96 0.42
C PRO A 67 -11.21 16.37 -0.83
N ASP A 68 -9.94 16.72 -1.09
CA ASP A 68 -9.18 16.26 -2.25
C ASP A 68 -8.40 14.95 -2.04
N THR A 69 -8.32 14.45 -0.81
CA THR A 69 -7.45 13.32 -0.46
C THR A 69 -7.75 12.09 -1.31
N GLU A 70 -9.01 11.68 -1.37
CA GLU A 70 -9.40 10.46 -2.07
C GLU A 70 -9.14 10.58 -3.58
N ARG A 71 -9.43 11.74 -4.17
CA ARG A 71 -9.15 12.01 -5.58
C ARG A 71 -7.65 11.91 -5.89
N LEU A 72 -6.79 12.40 -5.00
CA LEU A 72 -5.34 12.37 -5.18
C LEU A 72 -4.73 10.98 -4.88
N LEU A 73 -5.38 10.19 -4.03
CA LEU A 73 -4.94 8.85 -3.64
C LEU A 73 -5.35 7.77 -4.65
N ARG A 74 -6.40 7.99 -5.45
CA ARG A 74 -6.80 7.03 -6.50
C ARG A 74 -5.66 6.77 -7.49
N GLY A 75 -5.42 5.49 -7.78
CA GLY A 75 -4.38 5.06 -8.72
C GLY A 75 -2.95 5.19 -8.20
N THR A 76 -2.75 5.47 -6.91
CA THR A 76 -1.42 5.51 -6.28
C THR A 76 -1.06 4.16 -5.68
N ALA A 77 0.23 3.91 -5.45
CA ALA A 77 0.73 2.70 -4.81
C ALA A 77 0.86 2.89 -3.29
N TYR A 78 0.57 1.83 -2.55
CA TYR A 78 0.79 1.74 -1.11
C TYR A 78 1.99 0.84 -0.78
N VAL A 79 2.11 -0.31 -1.45
CA VAL A 79 3.33 -1.15 -1.42
C VAL A 79 3.75 -1.43 -2.85
N MET A 80 5.02 -1.15 -3.14
CA MET A 80 5.65 -1.47 -4.42
C MET A 80 7.02 -2.07 -4.19
N GLU A 81 7.51 -2.79 -5.18
CA GLU A 81 8.84 -3.35 -5.23
C GLU A 81 9.49 -2.94 -6.54
N GLU A 82 10.77 -2.57 -6.50
CA GLU A 82 11.55 -2.25 -7.69
C GLU A 82 12.88 -3.01 -7.70
N PRO A 83 13.28 -3.59 -8.85
CA PRO A 83 14.60 -4.18 -9.00
C PRO A 83 15.66 -3.09 -8.97
N THR A 84 16.70 -3.27 -8.16
CA THR A 84 17.85 -2.37 -8.07
C THR A 84 19.15 -3.19 -8.11
N GLY A 85 19.83 -3.17 -9.26
CA GLY A 85 21.06 -3.92 -9.47
C GLY A 85 20.83 -5.43 -9.38
N ARG A 86 21.35 -6.07 -8.33
CA ARG A 86 21.21 -7.52 -8.07
C ARG A 86 20.19 -7.84 -6.96
N GLY A 87 19.43 -6.85 -6.50
CA GLY A 87 18.46 -7.02 -5.43
C GLY A 87 17.19 -6.24 -5.69
N HIS A 88 16.34 -6.17 -4.68
CA HIS A 88 15.02 -5.56 -4.75
C HIS A 88 14.84 -4.57 -3.61
N VAL A 89 14.16 -3.47 -3.89
CA VAL A 89 13.76 -2.49 -2.87
C VAL A 89 12.24 -2.55 -2.74
N VAL A 90 11.75 -2.85 -1.54
CA VAL A 90 10.33 -2.79 -1.22
C VAL A 90 10.02 -1.47 -0.54
N LEU A 91 9.13 -0.68 -1.13
CA LEU A 91 8.71 0.63 -0.63
C LEU A 91 7.29 0.55 -0.08
N TYR A 92 7.13 1.10 1.13
CA TYR A 92 5.84 1.28 1.79
C TYR A 92 5.53 2.77 1.88
N ALA A 93 4.30 3.16 1.56
CA ALA A 93 3.83 4.53 1.72
C ALA A 93 3.82 4.98 3.18
N GLU A 94 3.55 4.05 4.10
CA GLU A 94 3.47 4.30 5.54
C GLU A 94 4.20 3.22 6.34
N ASP A 95 4.38 3.44 7.64
CA ASP A 95 4.97 2.44 8.53
C ASP A 95 4.12 1.15 8.57
N PRO A 96 4.62 0.01 8.05
CA PRO A 96 3.84 -1.23 8.00
C PRO A 96 3.62 -1.85 9.39
N ASN A 97 4.29 -1.34 10.43
CA ASN A 97 4.18 -1.79 11.81
C ASN A 97 3.73 -0.65 12.74
N PHE A 98 2.95 0.32 12.24
CA PHE A 98 2.51 1.50 13.00
C PHE A 98 2.10 1.17 14.44
N ARG A 99 2.91 1.69 15.39
CA ARG A 99 2.80 1.52 16.85
C ARG A 99 2.68 0.07 17.33
N ALA A 100 3.10 -0.91 16.53
CA ALA A 100 2.94 -2.34 16.76
C ALA A 100 1.49 -2.82 17.00
N ILE A 101 0.48 -1.98 16.71
CA ILE A 101 -0.95 -2.31 16.85
C ILE A 101 -1.63 -2.51 15.50
N TRP A 102 -1.09 -1.92 14.42
CA TRP A 102 -1.67 -2.05 13.09
C TRP A 102 -1.26 -3.36 12.42
N ARG A 103 -2.12 -4.38 12.54
CA ARG A 103 -1.80 -5.75 12.08
C ARG A 103 -2.08 -6.01 10.60
N SER A 104 -2.78 -5.11 9.92
CA SER A 104 -3.25 -5.33 8.55
C SER A 104 -2.09 -5.55 7.55
N THR A 105 -1.00 -4.81 7.74
CA THR A 105 0.20 -4.82 6.90
C THR A 105 1.33 -5.69 7.45
N THR A 106 1.15 -6.32 8.61
CA THR A 106 2.20 -7.15 9.23
C THR A 106 2.61 -8.33 8.34
N ARG A 107 1.65 -8.99 7.68
CA ARG A 107 1.96 -10.10 6.76
C ARG A 107 2.76 -9.63 5.54
N LEU A 108 2.38 -8.51 4.92
CA LEU A 108 3.15 -7.87 3.83
C LEU A 108 4.60 -7.61 4.27
N PHE A 109 4.78 -7.06 5.46
CA PHE A 109 6.11 -6.77 6.01
C PHE A 109 6.96 -8.04 6.12
N PHE A 110 6.44 -9.12 6.71
CA PHE A 110 7.14 -10.41 6.78
C PHE A 110 7.45 -10.99 5.40
N ASN A 111 6.48 -10.96 4.49
CA ASN A 111 6.67 -11.45 3.12
C ASN A 111 7.80 -10.69 2.38
N SER A 112 8.01 -9.41 2.71
CA SER A 112 9.01 -8.54 2.06
C SER A 112 10.45 -8.97 2.29
N PHE A 113 10.76 -9.68 3.38
CA PHE A 113 12.12 -10.18 3.61
C PHE A 113 12.21 -11.70 3.61
N LEU A 114 11.09 -12.42 3.78
CA LEU A 114 11.08 -13.88 3.66
C LEU A 114 11.09 -14.35 2.21
N PHE A 115 10.38 -13.67 1.30
CA PHE A 115 10.19 -14.15 -0.07
C PHE A 115 10.98 -13.37 -1.13
N GLN A 116 11.29 -12.09 -0.90
CA GLN A 116 12.04 -11.28 -1.88
C GLN A 116 13.46 -11.76 -2.21
N PRO A 117 14.24 -12.35 -1.29
CA PRO A 117 15.56 -12.88 -1.63
C PRO A 117 15.53 -14.15 -2.50
N THR A 118 14.34 -14.72 -2.74
CA THR A 118 14.18 -16.09 -3.27
C THR A 118 13.55 -16.13 -4.67
N PHE A 119 12.90 -15.05 -5.12
CA PHE A 119 12.19 -14.98 -6.40
C PHE A 119 12.71 -13.85 -7.27
#